data_AF-A0A7C3QKF0-F1
#
_entry.id   AF-A0A7C3QKF0-F1
#
_cell.length_a   1.000
_cell.length_b   1.000
_cell.length_c   1.000
_cell.angle_alpha   90.00
_cell.angle_beta   90.00
_cell.angle_gamma   90.00
#
_symmetry.space_group_name_H-M   'P 1'
#
loop_
_entity.id
_entity.type
_entity.pdbx_description
1 polymer ?
#
loop_
_entity_poly.entity_id
_entity_poly.type
_entity_poly.pdbx_seq_one_letter_code
_entity_poly.pdbx_strand_id
1 'polypeptide(L)'
;MTAPYEAELRVRIPRIEDLRARLDARGARRVTTYAFTDHYFHPATHRWPPTEKTLRIREHASGEAEVLFSRIALVDEGGIRFKRSGLVQGKLMLHRGTVDECRALLEALGFVPWLRVRKLQGEILEIPDVGLIACEEIEGSGWWVEVEVAGVNLAEAAAALRARLDAVGIDPRDASPLPAAALMAAGGDGRRVYFCGAIRGGRRLQPRYARFIAALRGAGWTVLTPHVGDPDVLAREPAGPTGSAEILDRDMVLLAACDLVVAEVTVPSLGVGIEVAGALARGLPVIALAEAGAALSALVEGDGRIRLIRYESESQAVAALLEAASAGRP
;
A
#
# COMPACT_ATOMS: atom_id res chain seq x y z
N MET A 1 -19.74 -5.61 21.85
CA MET A 1 -20.34 -4.30 21.52
C MET A 1 -19.51 -3.70 20.40
N THR A 2 -20.08 -3.48 19.21
CA THR A 2 -19.38 -2.77 18.12
C THR A 2 -19.12 -1.34 18.57
N ALA A 3 -17.85 -0.91 18.56
CA ALA A 3 -17.54 0.49 18.83
C ALA A 3 -18.25 1.36 17.79
N PRO A 4 -18.99 2.41 18.21
CA PRO A 4 -19.61 3.33 17.27
C PRO A 4 -18.50 4.00 16.45
N TYR A 5 -18.41 3.62 15.18
CA TYR A 5 -17.33 3.98 14.25
C TYR A 5 -15.95 3.37 14.60
N GLU A 6 -15.32 2.79 13.59
CA GLU A 6 -13.96 2.23 13.65
C GLU A 6 -13.00 3.20 12.94
N ALA A 7 -11.86 3.50 13.54
CA ALA A 7 -10.75 4.21 12.91
C ALA A 7 -9.58 3.24 12.73
N GLU A 8 -9.02 3.15 11.53
CA GLU A 8 -8.10 2.07 11.18
C GLU A 8 -6.94 2.55 10.28
N LEU A 9 -5.78 1.93 10.49
CA LEU A 9 -4.57 2.05 9.69
C LEU A 9 -4.01 0.67 9.36
N ARG A 10 -3.33 0.57 8.21
CA ARG A 10 -2.56 -0.62 7.84
C ARG A 10 -1.12 -0.29 7.52
N VAL A 11 -0.19 -1.12 7.96
CA VAL A 11 1.23 -0.95 7.70
C VAL A 11 1.77 -2.22 7.10
N ARG A 12 2.56 -2.09 6.03
CA ARG A 12 3.25 -3.24 5.44
C ARG A 12 4.47 -3.60 6.27
N ILE A 13 4.66 -4.89 6.54
CA ILE A 13 5.77 -5.40 7.33
C ILE A 13 6.64 -6.30 6.44
N PRO A 14 7.83 -5.83 6.00
CA PRO A 14 8.71 -6.63 5.15
C PRO A 14 9.23 -7.90 5.82
N ARG A 15 9.43 -7.86 7.15
CA ARG A 15 9.92 -8.98 7.96
C ARG A 15 9.08 -9.13 9.23
N ILE A 16 8.22 -10.14 9.26
CA ILE A 16 7.27 -10.33 10.37
C ILE A 16 7.98 -10.76 11.66
N GLU A 17 9.12 -11.43 11.55
CA GLU A 17 9.92 -11.92 12.68
C GLU A 17 10.44 -10.76 13.54
N ASP A 18 10.88 -9.68 12.92
CA ASP A 18 11.37 -8.48 13.61
C ASP A 18 10.24 -7.82 14.41
N LEU A 19 9.03 -7.80 13.85
CA LEU A 19 7.86 -7.29 14.56
C LEU A 19 7.46 -8.22 15.71
N ARG A 20 7.42 -9.54 15.48
CA ARG A 20 7.07 -10.53 16.50
C ARG A 20 8.01 -10.44 17.70
N ALA A 21 9.32 -10.33 17.48
CA ALA A 21 10.28 -10.14 18.57
C ALA A 21 9.97 -8.89 19.42
N ARG A 22 9.56 -7.77 18.79
CA ARG A 22 9.15 -6.55 19.52
C ARG A 22 7.86 -6.73 20.30
N LEU A 23 6.89 -7.45 19.73
CA LEU A 23 5.61 -7.75 20.37
C LEU A 23 5.77 -8.70 21.57
N ASP A 24 6.60 -9.73 21.43
CA ASP A 24 6.92 -10.68 22.50
C ASP A 24 7.62 -9.98 23.66
N ALA A 25 8.56 -9.07 23.37
CA ALA A 25 9.23 -8.26 24.38
C ALA A 25 8.25 -7.34 25.18
N ARG A 26 7.09 -7.03 24.60
CA ARG A 26 6.00 -6.28 25.25
C ARG A 26 4.94 -7.19 25.89
N GLY A 27 5.15 -8.51 25.89
CA GLY A 27 4.23 -9.47 26.48
C GLY A 27 2.92 -9.60 25.70
N ALA A 28 2.93 -9.34 24.39
CA ALA A 28 1.77 -9.52 23.54
C ALA A 28 1.25 -10.96 23.60
N ARG A 29 -0.08 -11.13 23.62
CA ARG A 29 -0.73 -12.44 23.66
C ARG A 29 -1.65 -12.62 22.48
N ARG A 30 -1.59 -13.80 21.86
CA ARG A 30 -2.50 -14.15 20.78
C ARG A 30 -3.89 -14.44 21.32
N VAL A 31 -4.86 -13.70 20.83
CA VAL A 31 -6.29 -13.81 21.19
C VAL A 31 -6.99 -14.81 20.28
N THR A 32 -6.78 -14.70 18.97
CA THR A 32 -7.37 -15.61 17.98
C THR A 32 -6.55 -15.62 16.70
N THR A 33 -6.75 -16.65 15.88
CA THR A 33 -6.29 -16.69 14.49
C THR A 33 -7.48 -16.69 13.54
N TYR A 34 -7.23 -16.33 12.29
CA TYR A 34 -8.21 -16.39 11.22
C TYR A 34 -7.55 -16.62 9.86
N ALA A 35 -8.30 -17.18 8.93
CA ALA A 35 -7.98 -17.21 7.51
C ALA A 35 -9.29 -17.13 6.74
N PHE A 36 -9.34 -16.30 5.71
CA PHE A 36 -10.52 -16.14 4.88
C PHE A 36 -10.15 -15.53 3.52
N THR A 37 -11.07 -15.66 2.57
CA THR A 37 -10.98 -15.01 1.26
C THR A 37 -12.05 -13.93 1.18
N ASP A 38 -11.65 -12.69 0.89
CA ASP A 38 -12.59 -11.64 0.50
C ASP A 38 -12.68 -11.56 -1.03
N HIS A 39 -13.85 -11.87 -1.59
CA HIS A 39 -14.17 -11.68 -3.01
C HIS A 39 -14.89 -10.35 -3.17
N TYR A 40 -14.21 -9.34 -3.73
CA TYR A 40 -14.76 -8.00 -3.91
C TYR A 40 -15.55 -7.87 -5.21
N PHE A 41 -16.60 -7.06 -5.14
CA PHE A 41 -17.54 -6.79 -6.23
C PHE A 41 -17.74 -5.29 -6.40
N HIS A 42 -18.08 -4.89 -7.63
CA HIS A 42 -18.55 -3.54 -7.95
C HIS A 42 -19.75 -3.61 -8.90
N PRO A 43 -20.60 -2.59 -8.97
CA PRO A 43 -21.67 -2.51 -9.96
C PRO A 43 -21.10 -2.43 -11.37
N ALA A 44 -21.79 -3.01 -12.35
CA ALA A 44 -21.38 -2.98 -13.75
C ALA A 44 -21.53 -1.58 -14.39
N THR A 45 -22.39 -0.73 -13.84
CA THR A 45 -22.94 0.44 -14.55
C THR A 45 -22.40 1.79 -14.10
N HIS A 46 -21.71 1.88 -12.95
CA HIS A 46 -21.29 3.16 -12.40
C HIS A 46 -20.03 3.07 -11.54
N ARG A 47 -19.43 4.24 -11.27
CA ARG A 47 -18.18 4.36 -10.52
C ARG A 47 -18.33 3.84 -9.09
N TRP A 48 -17.40 2.97 -8.69
CA TRP A 48 -17.35 2.36 -7.36
C TRP A 48 -15.95 2.45 -6.74
N PRO A 49 -15.60 3.60 -6.13
CA PRO A 49 -14.26 3.84 -5.61
C PRO A 49 -13.97 2.97 -4.37
N PRO A 50 -13.00 2.04 -4.42
CA PRO A 50 -12.66 1.15 -3.31
C PRO A 50 -12.05 1.88 -2.10
N THR A 51 -11.64 3.13 -2.29
CA THR A 51 -11.15 4.04 -1.25
C THR A 51 -12.28 4.69 -0.43
N GLU A 52 -13.54 4.54 -0.84
CA GLU A 52 -14.70 5.12 -0.15
C GLU A 52 -15.69 4.04 0.28
N LYS A 53 -15.88 2.99 -0.53
CA LYS A 53 -16.82 1.91 -0.24
C LYS A 53 -16.41 0.60 -0.89
N THR A 54 -16.75 -0.50 -0.23
CA THR A 54 -16.49 -1.85 -0.73
C THR A 54 -17.71 -2.73 -0.51
N LEU A 55 -17.91 -3.68 -1.42
CA LEU A 55 -18.85 -4.78 -1.28
C LEU A 55 -18.07 -6.06 -1.53
N ARG A 56 -18.21 -7.04 -0.64
CA ARG A 56 -17.46 -8.28 -0.74
C ARG A 56 -18.25 -9.47 -0.20
N ILE A 57 -17.95 -10.64 -0.71
CA ILE A 57 -18.27 -11.91 -0.10
C ILE A 57 -17.03 -12.35 0.69
N ARG A 58 -17.15 -12.50 2.01
CA ARG A 58 -16.13 -13.11 2.83
C ARG A 58 -16.41 -14.60 2.92
N GLU A 59 -15.52 -15.42 2.41
CA GLU A 59 -15.53 -16.88 2.50
C GLU A 59 -14.59 -17.34 3.61
N HIS A 60 -15.14 -18.04 4.60
CA HIS A 60 -14.40 -18.62 5.71
C HIS A 60 -13.96 -20.05 5.38
N ALA A 61 -12.93 -20.56 6.07
CA ALA A 61 -12.43 -21.92 5.85
C ALA A 61 -13.48 -23.03 6.10
N SER A 62 -14.54 -22.74 6.85
CA SER A 62 -15.68 -23.64 7.07
C SER A 62 -16.57 -23.82 5.83
N GLY A 63 -16.41 -22.98 4.80
CA GLY A 63 -17.32 -22.88 3.65
C GLY A 63 -18.49 -21.91 3.87
N GLU A 64 -18.65 -21.36 5.08
CA GLU A 64 -19.61 -20.29 5.34
C GLU A 64 -19.14 -18.98 4.66
N ALA A 65 -20.10 -18.22 4.15
CA ALA A 65 -19.86 -16.96 3.49
C ALA A 65 -20.80 -15.84 3.96
N GLU A 66 -20.30 -14.61 3.92
CA GLU A 66 -21.04 -13.41 4.32
C GLU A 66 -20.89 -12.31 3.28
N VAL A 67 -22.01 -11.70 2.88
CA VAL A 67 -21.99 -10.47 2.08
C VAL A 67 -21.80 -9.29 3.02
N LEU A 68 -20.68 -8.58 2.87
CA LEU A 68 -20.30 -7.44 3.71
C LEU A 68 -20.21 -6.17 2.86
N PHE A 69 -20.95 -5.15 3.27
CA PHE A 69 -20.80 -3.79 2.77
C PHE A 69 -20.02 -2.94 3.77
N SER A 70 -19.13 -2.09 3.27
CA SER A 70 -18.39 -1.12 4.07
C SER A 70 -18.37 0.22 3.36
N ARG A 71 -18.54 1.30 4.13
CA ARG A 71 -18.37 2.68 3.67
C ARG A 71 -17.43 3.38 4.64
N ILE A 72 -16.48 4.14 4.12
CA ILE A 72 -15.47 4.84 4.91
C ILE A 72 -15.32 6.29 4.47
N ALA A 73 -14.67 7.08 5.30
CA ALA A 73 -14.09 8.37 4.96
C ALA A 73 -12.60 8.36 5.36
N LEU A 74 -11.75 9.01 4.58
CA LEU A 74 -10.39 9.31 5.02
C LEU A 74 -10.42 10.59 5.86
N VAL A 75 -9.77 10.55 7.02
CA VAL A 75 -9.75 11.63 8.00
C VAL A 75 -8.31 11.97 8.33
N ASP A 76 -8.03 13.26 8.36
CA ASP A 76 -6.76 13.85 8.77
C ASP A 76 -6.97 14.53 10.13
N GLU A 77 -6.34 13.99 11.17
CA GLU A 77 -6.48 14.52 12.54
C GLU A 77 -5.15 14.35 13.29
N GLY A 78 -4.74 15.37 14.04
CA GLY A 78 -3.49 15.31 14.82
C GLY A 78 -2.25 14.93 14.01
N GLY A 79 -2.18 15.26 12.71
CA GLY A 79 -1.05 14.96 11.82
C GLY A 79 -0.92 13.50 11.38
N ILE A 80 -1.97 12.69 11.54
CA ILE A 80 -2.06 11.31 11.04
C ILE A 80 -3.32 11.18 10.19
N ARG A 81 -3.19 10.50 9.04
CA ARG A 81 -4.29 10.23 8.13
C ARG A 81 -4.75 8.81 8.28
N PHE A 82 -6.02 8.58 8.63
CA PHE A 82 -6.59 7.24 8.85
C PHE A 82 -7.96 7.11 8.19
N LYS A 83 -8.41 5.87 7.94
CA LYS A 83 -9.81 5.67 7.52
C LYS A 83 -10.71 5.57 8.74
N ARG A 84 -11.90 6.16 8.63
CA ARG A 84 -12.99 6.03 9.60
C ARG A 84 -14.17 5.34 8.94
N SER A 85 -14.82 4.40 9.63
CA SER A 85 -16.09 3.87 9.15
C SER A 85 -17.16 4.96 9.06
N GLY A 86 -17.96 4.89 8.01
CA GLY A 86 -19.17 5.69 7.81
C GLY A 86 -20.45 4.95 8.23
N LEU A 87 -20.31 3.81 8.92
CA LEU A 87 -21.39 2.98 9.46
C LEU A 87 -21.16 2.78 10.97
N VAL A 88 -22.23 2.86 11.76
CA VAL A 88 -22.13 2.78 13.24
C VAL A 88 -21.57 1.43 13.67
N GLN A 89 -22.02 0.34 13.05
CA GLN A 89 -21.54 -1.01 13.30
C GLN A 89 -20.23 -1.40 12.55
N GLY A 90 -19.51 -0.43 11.97
CA GLY A 90 -18.29 -0.68 11.20
C GLY A 90 -18.56 -1.24 9.81
N LYS A 91 -19.01 -2.50 9.73
CA LYS A 91 -19.32 -3.25 8.50
C LYS A 91 -20.78 -3.72 8.57
N LEU A 92 -21.53 -3.59 7.48
CA LEU A 92 -22.91 -4.07 7.39
C LEU A 92 -22.93 -5.46 6.73
N MET A 93 -23.36 -6.48 7.48
CA MET A 93 -23.66 -7.80 6.92
C MET A 93 -25.04 -7.75 6.26
N LEU A 94 -25.08 -8.01 4.96
CA LEU A 94 -26.30 -7.99 4.15
C LEU A 94 -26.92 -9.38 4.01
N HIS A 95 -26.09 -10.43 4.00
CA HIS A 95 -26.52 -11.81 3.86
C HIS A 95 -25.45 -12.77 4.41
N ARG A 96 -25.89 -13.96 4.83
CA ARG A 96 -25.03 -15.08 5.22
C ARG A 96 -25.57 -16.35 4.57
N GLY A 97 -24.68 -17.16 4.00
CA GLY A 97 -25.01 -18.40 3.30
C GLY A 97 -23.75 -19.07 2.77
N THR A 98 -23.87 -19.80 1.67
CA THR A 98 -22.74 -20.31 0.89
C THR A 98 -22.18 -19.23 -0.05
N VAL A 99 -20.98 -19.46 -0.58
CA VAL A 99 -20.36 -18.55 -1.57
C VAL A 99 -21.25 -18.43 -2.82
N ASP A 100 -21.86 -19.52 -3.27
CA ASP A 100 -22.69 -19.56 -4.46
C ASP A 100 -24.01 -18.78 -4.26
N GLU A 101 -24.67 -18.94 -3.10
CA GLU A 101 -25.86 -18.14 -2.75
C GLU A 101 -25.53 -16.65 -2.66
N CYS A 102 -24.41 -16.30 -2.00
CA CYS A 102 -23.97 -14.91 -1.90
C CYS A 102 -23.64 -14.32 -3.28
N ARG A 103 -23.01 -15.10 -4.16
CA ARG A 103 -22.66 -14.68 -5.53
C ARG A 103 -23.91 -14.48 -6.38
N ALA A 104 -24.83 -15.44 -6.36
CA ALA A 104 -26.10 -15.34 -7.08
C ALA A 104 -26.90 -14.09 -6.64
N LEU A 105 -26.92 -13.79 -5.33
CA LEU A 105 -27.52 -12.56 -4.80
C LEU A 105 -26.87 -11.30 -5.39
N LEU A 106 -25.54 -11.21 -5.38
CA LEU A 106 -24.84 -10.03 -5.88
C LEU A 106 -24.99 -9.85 -7.40
N GLU A 107 -24.95 -10.94 -8.16
CA GLU A 107 -25.17 -10.93 -9.61
C GLU A 107 -26.59 -10.47 -9.96
N ALA A 108 -27.61 -10.97 -9.24
CA ALA A 108 -28.99 -10.53 -9.41
C ALA A 108 -29.18 -9.03 -9.10
N LEU A 109 -28.36 -8.46 -8.22
CA LEU A 109 -28.34 -7.03 -7.90
C LEU A 109 -27.48 -6.19 -8.89
N GLY A 110 -26.91 -6.81 -9.92
CA GLY A 110 -26.12 -6.13 -10.96
C GLY A 110 -24.67 -5.84 -10.56
N PHE A 111 -24.13 -6.56 -9.57
CA PHE A 111 -22.73 -6.50 -9.21
C PHE A 111 -21.94 -7.59 -9.94
N VAL A 112 -20.71 -7.25 -10.31
CA VAL A 112 -19.76 -8.15 -10.99
C VAL A 112 -18.52 -8.38 -10.13
N PRO A 113 -17.88 -9.56 -10.22
CA PRO A 113 -16.62 -9.82 -9.54
C PRO A 113 -15.53 -8.84 -9.98
N TRP A 114 -14.66 -8.44 -9.06
CA TRP A 114 -13.59 -7.47 -9.32
C TRP A 114 -12.21 -7.96 -8.90
N LEU A 115 -12.03 -8.23 -7.61
CA LEU A 115 -10.73 -8.56 -7.02
C LEU A 115 -10.92 -9.61 -5.94
N ARG A 116 -9.97 -10.53 -5.83
CA ARG A 116 -9.90 -11.50 -4.74
C ARG A 116 -8.74 -11.12 -3.82
N VAL A 117 -8.99 -11.05 -2.52
CA VAL A 117 -7.96 -10.82 -1.49
C VAL A 117 -7.99 -11.99 -0.52
N ARG A 118 -6.97 -12.85 -0.59
CA ARG A 118 -6.87 -14.02 0.28
C ARG A 118 -5.97 -13.71 1.47
N LYS A 119 -6.54 -13.75 2.68
CA LYS A 119 -5.79 -13.69 3.93
C LYS A 119 -5.36 -15.11 4.27
N LEU A 120 -4.10 -15.41 4.00
CA LEU A 120 -3.52 -16.75 4.14
C LEU A 120 -3.50 -17.17 5.62
N GLN A 121 -3.12 -16.22 6.47
CA GLN A 121 -3.14 -16.35 7.91
C GLN A 121 -3.24 -14.97 8.54
N GLY A 122 -4.00 -14.88 9.63
CA GLY A 122 -4.11 -13.69 10.45
C GLY A 122 -4.16 -14.05 11.92
N GLU A 123 -3.65 -13.16 12.75
CA GLU A 123 -3.67 -13.28 14.21
C GLU A 123 -4.05 -11.94 14.83
N ILE A 124 -5.00 -11.99 15.78
CA ILE A 124 -5.29 -10.86 16.65
C ILE A 124 -4.44 -11.01 17.90
N LEU A 125 -3.63 -9.99 18.18
CA LEU A 125 -2.73 -9.93 19.32
C LEU A 125 -3.20 -8.82 20.26
N GLU A 126 -3.30 -9.12 21.55
CA GLU A 126 -3.48 -8.15 22.61
C GLU A 126 -2.12 -7.75 23.16
N ILE A 127 -1.80 -6.45 23.08
CA ILE A 127 -0.62 -5.86 23.70
C ILE A 127 -1.07 -5.22 25.02
N PRO A 128 -0.49 -5.62 26.17
CA PRO A 128 -0.79 -5.00 27.47
C PRO A 128 -0.72 -3.48 27.41
N ASP A 129 -1.69 -2.80 28.02
CA ASP A 129 -1.82 -1.34 28.13
C ASP A 129 -1.92 -0.56 26.80
N VAL A 130 -2.02 -1.26 25.67
CA VAL A 130 -2.03 -0.69 24.30
C VAL A 130 -3.30 -1.10 23.54
N GLY A 131 -3.69 -2.38 23.65
CA GLY A 131 -4.88 -2.94 23.04
C GLY A 131 -4.58 -3.88 21.87
N LEU A 132 -5.59 -4.07 21.00
CA LEU A 132 -5.55 -5.06 19.94
C LEU A 132 -4.85 -4.55 18.68
N ILE A 133 -4.08 -5.43 18.05
CA ILE A 133 -3.62 -5.31 16.68
C ILE A 133 -3.93 -6.60 15.93
N ALA A 134 -4.01 -6.54 14.60
CA ALA A 134 -4.07 -7.73 13.77
C ALA A 134 -2.83 -7.80 12.88
N CYS A 135 -2.14 -8.93 12.89
CA CYS A 135 -1.06 -9.24 11.95
C CYS A 135 -1.61 -10.21 10.91
N GLU A 136 -1.48 -9.91 9.63
CA GLU A 136 -2.05 -10.73 8.57
C GLU A 136 -1.15 -10.84 7.34
N GLU A 137 -1.05 -12.05 6.81
CA GLU A 137 -0.40 -12.33 5.54
C GLU A 137 -1.45 -12.35 4.43
N ILE A 138 -1.26 -11.47 3.45
CA ILE A 138 -2.11 -11.37 2.28
C ILE A 138 -1.37 -11.98 1.09
N GLU A 139 -2.04 -12.89 0.37
CA GLU A 139 -1.50 -13.53 -0.82
C GLU A 139 -0.96 -12.50 -1.82
N GLY A 140 0.27 -12.72 -2.30
CA GLY A 140 0.95 -11.82 -3.25
C GLY A 140 1.45 -10.49 -2.65
N SER A 141 1.09 -10.16 -1.41
CA SER A 141 1.37 -8.86 -0.79
C SER A 141 2.20 -8.96 0.50
N GLY A 142 2.33 -10.15 1.08
CA GLY A 142 3.12 -10.40 2.28
C GLY A 142 2.40 -9.93 3.56
N TRP A 143 3.18 -9.59 4.59
CA TRP A 143 2.67 -9.29 5.92
C TRP A 143 2.24 -7.85 6.10
N TRP A 144 1.14 -7.68 6.82
CA TRP A 144 0.54 -6.41 7.18
C TRP A 144 0.16 -6.40 8.66
N VAL A 145 0.25 -5.22 9.28
CA VAL A 145 -0.37 -4.93 10.57
C VAL A 145 -1.55 -4.03 10.35
N GLU A 146 -2.68 -4.37 10.94
CA GLU A 146 -3.87 -3.55 11.03
C GLU A 146 -4.05 -3.08 12.48
N VAL A 147 -4.22 -1.77 12.65
CA VAL A 147 -4.48 -1.13 13.94
C VAL A 147 -5.85 -0.50 13.88
N GLU A 148 -6.76 -0.89 14.76
CA GLU A 148 -8.16 -0.43 14.77
C GLU A 148 -8.61 0.07 16.15
N VAL A 149 -9.07 1.32 16.24
CA VAL A 149 -9.56 1.94 17.49
C VAL A 149 -11.00 2.44 17.32
N ALA A 150 -11.66 2.76 18.44
CA ALA A 150 -12.93 3.46 18.40
C ALA A 150 -12.76 4.86 17.76
N GLY A 151 -13.69 5.22 16.87
CA GLY A 151 -13.59 6.39 16.00
C GLY A 151 -14.60 7.51 16.30
N VAL A 152 -15.27 7.51 17.45
CA VAL A 152 -16.26 8.54 17.83
C VAL A 152 -15.62 9.91 17.96
N ASN A 153 -14.55 10.00 18.74
CA ASN A 153 -13.76 11.21 18.92
C ASN A 153 -12.49 11.08 18.07
N LEU A 154 -12.37 11.93 17.04
CA LEU A 154 -11.26 11.85 16.08
C LEU A 154 -9.90 12.11 16.74
N ALA A 155 -9.82 13.02 17.70
CA ALA A 155 -8.58 13.34 18.38
C ALA A 155 -8.13 12.19 19.29
N GLU A 156 -9.07 11.58 20.03
CA GLU A 156 -8.79 10.38 20.83
C GLU A 156 -8.41 9.19 19.95
N ALA A 157 -9.09 9.01 18.81
CA ALA A 157 -8.78 7.96 17.84
C ALA A 157 -7.36 8.15 17.27
N ALA A 158 -7.01 9.37 16.84
CA ALA A 158 -5.68 9.70 16.34
C ALA A 158 -4.59 9.43 17.40
N ALA A 159 -4.82 9.84 18.65
CA ALA A 159 -3.90 9.58 19.75
C ALA A 159 -3.74 8.09 20.04
N ALA A 160 -4.84 7.33 20.04
CA ALA A 160 -4.82 5.88 20.26
C ALA A 160 -4.13 5.13 19.11
N LEU A 161 -4.35 5.53 17.86
CA LEU A 161 -3.65 4.98 16.69
C LEU A 161 -2.14 5.22 16.80
N ARG A 162 -1.71 6.44 17.15
CA ARG A 162 -0.30 6.76 17.37
C ARG A 162 0.31 5.90 18.48
N ALA A 163 -0.34 5.84 19.64
CA ALA A 163 0.13 5.03 20.75
C ALA A 163 0.31 3.55 20.38
N ARG A 164 -0.60 3.00 19.57
CA ARG A 164 -0.49 1.62 19.08
C ARG A 164 0.63 1.44 18.05
N LEU A 165 0.84 2.39 17.15
CA LEU A 165 1.94 2.37 16.18
C LEU A 165 3.31 2.51 16.87
N ASP A 166 3.43 3.41 17.84
CA ASP A 166 4.62 3.56 18.68
C ASP A 166 4.89 2.29 19.49
N ALA A 167 3.83 1.61 19.94
CA ALA A 167 3.92 0.32 20.63
C ALA A 167 4.45 -0.83 19.75
N VAL A 168 4.44 -0.68 18.43
CA VAL A 168 5.00 -1.66 17.50
C VAL A 168 6.27 -1.16 16.79
N GLY A 169 6.71 0.05 17.13
CA GLY A 169 7.89 0.70 16.57
C GLY A 169 7.70 1.11 15.10
N ILE A 170 6.49 1.56 14.76
CA ILE A 170 6.12 1.97 13.41
C ILE A 170 5.86 3.47 13.39
N ASP A 171 6.47 4.17 12.44
CA ASP A 171 6.16 5.58 12.21
C ASP A 171 4.77 5.71 11.54
N PRO A 172 3.88 6.59 12.03
CA PRO A 172 2.59 6.87 11.39
C PRO A 172 2.67 7.22 9.90
N ARG A 173 3.79 7.77 9.42
CA ARG A 173 4.01 8.09 8.00
C ARG A 173 4.23 6.85 7.13
N ASP A 174 4.49 5.70 7.75
CA ASP A 174 4.63 4.41 7.07
C ASP A 174 3.30 3.66 7.01
N ALA A 175 2.28 4.15 7.72
CA ALA A 175 0.94 3.60 7.71
C ALA A 175 0.13 4.12 6.52
N SER A 176 -0.63 3.23 5.90
CA SER A 176 -1.63 3.55 4.90
C SER A 176 -3.03 3.60 5.53
N PRO A 177 -3.84 4.61 5.20
CA PRO A 177 -5.25 4.64 5.58
C PRO A 177 -6.13 3.82 4.62
N LEU A 178 -5.56 3.26 3.55
CA LEU A 178 -6.38 2.66 2.49
C LEU A 178 -6.94 1.27 2.87
N PRO A 179 -8.16 0.95 2.42
CA PRO A 179 -8.69 -0.41 2.51
C PRO A 179 -7.81 -1.43 1.78
N ALA A 180 -7.81 -2.67 2.25
CA ALA A 180 -7.03 -3.76 1.67
C ALA A 180 -7.34 -3.93 0.18
N ALA A 181 -8.62 -3.84 -0.21
CA ALA A 181 -8.99 -3.87 -1.63
C ALA A 181 -8.36 -2.76 -2.46
N ALA A 182 -8.28 -1.53 -1.95
CA ALA A 182 -7.64 -0.43 -2.67
C ALA A 182 -6.12 -0.65 -2.77
N LEU A 183 -5.49 -1.12 -1.69
CA LEU A 183 -4.06 -1.46 -1.67
C LEU A 183 -3.71 -2.60 -2.63
N MET A 184 -4.54 -3.65 -2.65
CA MET A 184 -4.32 -4.83 -3.50
C MET A 184 -4.67 -4.52 -4.97
N ALA A 185 -5.70 -3.71 -5.23
CA ALA A 185 -6.04 -3.28 -6.59
C ALA A 185 -4.95 -2.39 -7.21
N ALA A 186 -4.31 -1.53 -6.42
CA ALA A 186 -3.13 -0.79 -6.85
C ALA A 186 -1.93 -1.72 -7.08
N GLY A 187 -1.91 -2.88 -6.41
CA GLY A 187 -0.77 -3.79 -6.31
C GLY A 187 -0.70 -4.93 -7.32
N GLY A 188 -1.83 -5.43 -7.84
CA GLY A 188 -1.87 -6.64 -8.68
C GLY A 188 -1.27 -7.88 -8.00
N ASP A 189 -1.36 -9.05 -8.64
CA ASP A 189 -0.76 -10.30 -8.13
C ASP A 189 0.78 -10.35 -8.30
N GLY A 190 1.38 -9.26 -8.82
CA GLY A 190 2.80 -9.13 -9.13
C GLY A 190 3.54 -8.26 -8.11
N ARG A 191 4.85 -8.49 -7.97
CA ARG A 191 5.74 -7.65 -7.15
C ARG A 191 5.58 -6.18 -7.55
N ARG A 192 5.48 -5.29 -6.57
CA ARG A 192 5.18 -3.88 -6.74
C ARG A 192 6.45 -3.06 -6.83
N VAL A 193 6.54 -2.21 -7.83
CA VAL A 193 7.66 -1.27 -7.97
C VAL A 193 7.15 0.17 -7.94
N TYR A 194 7.73 0.97 -7.07
CA TYR A 194 7.58 2.42 -7.11
C TYR A 194 8.66 2.98 -8.03
N PHE A 195 8.25 3.53 -9.17
CA PHE A 195 9.17 4.13 -10.13
C PHE A 195 9.17 5.65 -9.96
N CYS A 196 10.33 6.26 -9.78
CA CYS A 196 10.45 7.72 -9.69
C CYS A 196 11.50 8.26 -10.65
N GLY A 197 11.29 9.52 -11.05
CA GLY A 197 12.14 10.24 -11.98
C GLY A 197 11.80 11.73 -11.94
N ALA A 198 12.71 12.57 -12.42
CA ALA A 198 12.54 14.02 -12.39
C ALA A 198 11.39 14.47 -13.33
N ILE A 199 10.20 14.78 -12.78
CA ILE A 199 9.04 15.21 -13.57
C ILE A 199 9.18 16.67 -14.04
N ARG A 200 9.24 17.63 -13.10
CA ARG A 200 9.27 19.07 -13.42
C ARG A 200 10.59 19.51 -14.07
N GLY A 201 11.73 19.07 -13.51
CA GLY A 201 13.07 19.43 -14.00
C GLY A 201 13.65 18.48 -15.06
N GLY A 202 13.02 17.33 -15.30
CA GLY A 202 13.62 16.26 -16.10
C GLY A 202 12.74 15.73 -17.23
N ARG A 203 11.67 16.43 -17.62
CA ARG A 203 10.66 15.95 -18.58
C ARG A 203 11.24 15.42 -19.89
N ARG A 204 12.40 15.91 -20.35
CA ARG A 204 13.11 15.35 -21.51
C ARG A 204 13.40 13.84 -21.41
N LEU A 205 13.44 13.26 -20.20
CA LEU A 205 13.63 11.82 -19.97
C LEU A 205 12.32 11.03 -19.87
N GLN A 206 11.17 11.68 -20.04
CA GLN A 206 9.88 11.00 -20.05
C GLN A 206 9.83 9.76 -20.95
N PRO A 207 10.32 9.80 -22.21
CA PRO A 207 10.26 8.63 -23.09
C PRO A 207 11.04 7.45 -22.51
N ARG A 208 12.16 7.75 -21.84
CA ARG A 208 12.97 6.76 -21.13
C ARG A 208 12.22 6.17 -19.94
N TYR A 209 11.57 7.01 -19.14
CA TYR A 209 10.75 6.56 -18.01
C TYR A 209 9.66 5.60 -18.50
N ALA A 210 8.96 5.94 -19.58
CA ALA A 210 7.96 5.06 -20.20
C ALA A 210 8.56 3.72 -20.62
N ARG A 211 9.77 3.70 -21.20
CA ARG A 211 10.48 2.48 -21.60
C ARG A 211 10.84 1.60 -20.40
N PHE A 212 11.37 2.17 -19.32
CA PHE A 212 11.70 1.42 -18.10
C PHE A 212 10.46 0.86 -17.42
N ILE A 213 9.38 1.66 -17.32
CA ILE A 213 8.08 1.25 -16.79
C ILE A 213 7.51 0.08 -17.61
N ALA A 214 7.58 0.16 -18.95
CA ALA A 214 7.12 -0.91 -19.83
C ALA A 214 7.92 -2.20 -19.64
N ALA A 215 9.24 -2.10 -19.50
CA ALA A 215 10.10 -3.25 -19.25
C ALA A 215 9.80 -3.93 -17.90
N LEU A 216 9.64 -3.14 -16.83
CA LEU A 216 9.25 -3.66 -15.51
C LEU A 216 7.90 -4.40 -15.57
N ARG A 217 6.90 -3.81 -16.23
CA ARG A 217 5.60 -4.46 -16.47
C ARG A 217 5.72 -5.74 -17.26
N GLY A 218 6.50 -5.75 -18.34
CA GLY A 218 6.78 -6.94 -19.15
C GLY A 218 7.46 -8.07 -18.34
N ALA A 219 8.20 -7.72 -17.30
CA ALA A 219 8.83 -8.67 -16.37
C ALA A 219 7.92 -9.08 -15.19
N GLY A 220 6.63 -8.72 -15.22
CA GLY A 220 5.63 -9.10 -14.22
C GLY A 220 5.57 -8.20 -12.98
N TRP A 221 6.19 -7.01 -13.02
CA TRP A 221 6.05 -6.03 -11.94
C TRP A 221 4.79 -5.17 -12.11
N THR A 222 4.12 -4.89 -11.00
CA THR A 222 3.09 -3.85 -10.94
C THR A 222 3.75 -2.51 -10.63
N VAL A 223 3.82 -1.63 -11.62
CA VAL A 223 4.36 -0.27 -11.44
C VAL A 223 3.28 0.62 -10.82
N LEU A 224 3.52 1.11 -9.60
CA LEU A 224 2.55 1.90 -8.81
C LEU A 224 2.42 3.35 -9.29
N THR A 225 3.45 3.89 -9.94
CA THR A 225 3.56 5.27 -10.40
C THR A 225 3.74 5.37 -11.92
N PRO A 226 2.89 4.72 -12.74
CA PRO A 226 3.10 4.66 -14.17
C PRO A 226 2.96 6.04 -14.86
N HIS A 227 2.27 6.97 -14.20
CA HIS A 227 2.07 8.34 -14.67
C HIS A 227 3.39 9.13 -14.79
N VAL A 228 4.47 8.73 -14.11
CA VAL A 228 5.79 9.35 -14.27
C VAL A 228 6.27 9.30 -15.73
N GLY A 229 5.92 8.22 -16.44
CA GLY A 229 6.17 8.02 -17.86
C GLY A 229 5.09 8.58 -18.80
N ASP A 230 4.07 9.29 -18.31
CA ASP A 230 2.98 9.85 -19.13
C ASP A 230 3.37 11.24 -19.68
N PRO A 231 3.31 11.51 -21.01
CA PRO A 231 3.61 12.83 -21.54
C PRO A 231 2.77 13.95 -20.92
N ASP A 232 1.53 13.65 -20.49
CA ASP A 232 0.56 14.64 -20.00
C ASP A 232 0.55 14.77 -18.46
N VAL A 233 1.50 14.16 -17.75
CA VAL A 233 1.48 14.09 -16.27
C VAL A 233 1.30 15.45 -15.59
N LEU A 234 1.99 16.48 -16.08
CA LEU A 234 1.92 17.84 -15.53
C LEU A 234 0.56 18.52 -15.76
N ALA A 235 -0.17 18.16 -16.81
CA ALA A 235 -1.49 18.70 -17.09
C ALA A 235 -2.58 18.02 -16.24
N ARG A 236 -2.32 16.79 -15.76
CA ARG A 236 -3.24 15.99 -14.96
C ARG A 236 -3.04 16.15 -13.45
N GLU A 237 -1.86 16.62 -13.04
CA GLU A 237 -1.57 16.87 -11.63
C GLU A 237 -2.37 18.08 -11.10
N PRO A 238 -3.09 17.93 -9.97
CA PRO A 238 -3.78 19.06 -9.35
C PRO A 238 -2.78 20.14 -8.94
N ALA A 239 -3.06 21.38 -9.33
CA ALA A 239 -2.20 22.53 -9.07
C ALA A 239 -2.49 23.17 -7.70
N GLY A 240 -1.49 23.87 -7.14
CA GLY A 240 -1.61 24.62 -5.89
C GLY A 240 -1.32 23.82 -4.62
N PRO A 241 -1.44 24.45 -3.43
CA PRO A 241 -1.08 23.84 -2.15
C PRO A 241 -1.89 22.58 -1.83
N THR A 242 -3.20 22.59 -2.08
CA THR A 242 -4.09 21.44 -1.86
C THR A 242 -3.70 20.26 -2.74
N GLY A 243 -3.48 20.49 -4.04
CA GLY A 243 -3.02 19.45 -4.96
C GLY A 243 -1.64 18.89 -4.59
N SER A 244 -0.75 19.73 -4.05
CA SER A 244 0.57 19.30 -3.59
C SER A 244 0.49 18.36 -2.39
N ALA A 245 -0.39 18.64 -1.42
CA ALA A 245 -0.62 17.77 -0.28
C ALA A 245 -1.24 16.43 -0.71
N GLU A 246 -2.21 16.45 -1.62
CA GLU A 246 -2.83 15.23 -2.16
C GLU A 246 -1.81 14.34 -2.89
N ILE A 247 -0.91 14.94 -3.68
CA ILE A 247 0.16 14.21 -4.37
C ILE A 247 1.11 13.58 -3.35
N LEU A 248 1.55 14.35 -2.34
CA LEU A 248 2.44 13.84 -1.30
C LEU A 248 1.82 12.64 -0.58
N ASP A 249 0.59 12.77 -0.11
CA ASP A 249 -0.09 11.71 0.62
C ASP A 249 -0.26 10.45 -0.23
N ARG A 250 -0.71 10.63 -1.48
CA ARG A 250 -0.88 9.54 -2.44
C ARG A 250 0.45 8.82 -2.66
N ASP A 251 1.51 9.56 -2.96
CA ASP A 251 2.80 9.00 -3.35
C ASP A 251 3.48 8.31 -2.16
N MET A 252 3.39 8.86 -0.94
CA MET A 252 3.90 8.20 0.26
C MET A 252 3.15 6.90 0.59
N VAL A 253 1.83 6.86 0.34
CA VAL A 253 1.04 5.63 0.47
C VAL A 253 1.47 4.58 -0.56
N LEU A 254 1.72 4.98 -1.81
CA LEU A 254 2.21 4.07 -2.84
C LEU A 254 3.63 3.57 -2.53
N LEU A 255 4.51 4.45 -2.04
CA LEU A 255 5.87 4.11 -1.64
C LEU A 255 5.86 3.06 -0.53
N ALA A 256 5.04 3.25 0.51
CA ALA A 256 4.89 2.30 1.61
C ALA A 256 4.33 0.93 1.16
N ALA A 257 3.61 0.89 0.03
CA ALA A 257 3.03 -0.34 -0.50
C ALA A 257 3.97 -1.12 -1.43
N CYS A 258 5.09 -0.56 -1.89
CA CYS A 258 5.94 -1.23 -2.89
C CYS A 258 6.88 -2.30 -2.31
N ASP A 259 7.44 -3.15 -3.18
CA ASP A 259 8.49 -4.14 -2.88
C ASP A 259 9.89 -3.65 -3.26
N LEU A 260 9.96 -2.69 -4.19
CA LEU A 260 11.18 -2.17 -4.78
C LEU A 260 10.96 -0.71 -5.19
N VAL A 261 11.97 0.13 -4.97
CA VAL A 261 12.03 1.47 -5.55
C VAL A 261 13.04 1.48 -6.69
N VAL A 262 12.62 1.99 -7.85
CA VAL A 262 13.49 2.26 -8.99
C VAL A 262 13.50 3.77 -9.23
N ALA A 263 14.65 4.39 -9.05
CA ALA A 263 14.83 5.82 -9.21
C ALA A 263 15.72 6.12 -10.42
N GLU A 264 15.22 6.86 -11.40
CA GLU A 264 16.06 7.40 -12.47
C GLU A 264 16.61 8.76 -12.02
N VAL A 265 17.92 8.80 -11.75
CA VAL A 265 18.59 9.89 -11.04
C VAL A 265 19.56 10.68 -11.92
N THR A 266 19.56 10.47 -13.24
CA THR A 266 20.39 11.26 -14.19
C THR A 266 20.17 12.77 -14.02
N VAL A 267 18.94 13.18 -13.68
CA VAL A 267 18.62 14.58 -13.38
C VAL A 267 18.40 14.76 -11.89
N PRO A 268 19.10 15.70 -11.23
CA PRO A 268 18.84 16.06 -9.85
C PRO A 268 17.37 16.46 -9.63
N SER A 269 16.72 15.86 -8.64
CA SER A 269 15.32 16.12 -8.31
C SER A 269 15.09 16.00 -6.82
N LEU A 270 14.57 17.08 -6.20
CA LEU A 270 14.24 17.09 -4.77
C LEU A 270 13.15 16.06 -4.44
N GLY A 271 12.13 15.90 -5.31
CA GLY A 271 11.08 14.90 -5.13
C GLY A 271 11.64 13.49 -5.09
N VAL A 272 12.50 13.15 -6.07
CA VAL A 272 13.18 11.85 -6.11
C VAL A 272 14.08 11.65 -4.88
N GLY A 273 14.74 12.71 -4.41
CA GLY A 273 15.51 12.65 -3.17
C GLY A 273 14.65 12.31 -1.94
N ILE A 274 13.46 12.92 -1.81
CA ILE A 274 12.51 12.62 -0.74
C ILE A 274 12.03 11.17 -0.82
N GLU A 275 11.68 10.70 -2.02
CA GLU A 275 11.20 9.33 -2.25
C GLU A 275 12.27 8.28 -1.94
N VAL A 276 13.52 8.48 -2.41
CA VAL A 276 14.65 7.58 -2.12
C VAL A 276 14.96 7.56 -0.62
N ALA A 277 15.03 8.72 0.04
CA ALA A 277 15.27 8.78 1.48
C ALA A 277 14.14 8.07 2.27
N GLY A 278 12.89 8.29 1.87
CA GLY A 278 11.73 7.62 2.46
C GLY A 278 11.74 6.11 2.27
N ALA A 279 12.21 5.62 1.12
CA ALA A 279 12.36 4.20 0.84
C ALA A 279 13.43 3.55 1.73
N LEU A 280 14.60 4.19 1.83
CA LEU A 280 15.72 3.72 2.64
C LEU A 280 15.37 3.69 4.13
N ALA A 281 14.63 4.68 4.63
CA ALA A 281 14.15 4.71 6.01
C ALA A 281 13.22 3.53 6.34
N ARG A 282 12.46 3.03 5.36
CA ARG A 282 11.57 1.86 5.48
C ARG A 282 12.28 0.53 5.24
N GLY A 283 13.58 0.54 4.95
CA GLY A 283 14.34 -0.67 4.59
C GLY A 283 13.94 -1.26 3.24
N LEU A 284 13.29 -0.49 2.36
CA LEU A 284 12.96 -0.94 1.02
C LEU A 284 14.22 -0.99 0.14
N PRO A 285 14.39 -2.01 -0.72
CA PRO A 285 15.48 -2.03 -1.66
C PRO A 285 15.32 -0.90 -2.68
N VAL A 286 16.43 -0.23 -3.00
CA VAL A 286 16.48 0.88 -3.95
C VAL A 286 17.47 0.55 -5.07
N ILE A 287 17.01 0.63 -6.31
CA ILE A 287 17.85 0.63 -7.51
C ILE A 287 17.85 2.05 -8.08
N ALA A 288 19.02 2.66 -8.20
CA ALA A 288 19.19 3.94 -8.87
C ALA A 288 19.76 3.72 -10.27
N LEU A 289 19.14 4.32 -11.29
CA LEU A 289 19.61 4.31 -12.67
C LEU A 289 20.18 5.68 -13.02
N ALA A 290 21.37 5.73 -13.60
CA ALA A 290 21.98 6.98 -14.05
C ALA A 290 22.73 6.79 -15.37
N GLU A 291 22.67 7.78 -16.25
CA GLU A 291 23.57 7.83 -17.40
C GLU A 291 25.04 7.84 -16.94
N ALA A 292 25.88 7.12 -17.68
CA ALA A 292 27.32 7.18 -17.52
C ALA A 292 27.81 8.63 -17.69
N GLY A 293 28.64 9.10 -16.75
CA GLY A 293 29.11 10.48 -16.74
C GLY A 293 28.16 11.50 -16.09
N ALA A 294 26.94 11.12 -15.71
CA ALA A 294 26.08 12.01 -14.93
C ALA A 294 26.72 12.32 -13.56
N ALA A 295 26.81 13.61 -13.24
CA ALA A 295 27.23 14.10 -11.94
C ALA A 295 26.06 13.97 -10.95
N LEU A 296 26.15 12.99 -10.06
CA LEU A 296 25.09 12.67 -9.11
C LEU A 296 25.36 13.37 -7.78
N SER A 297 24.35 13.36 -6.90
CA SER A 297 24.56 13.76 -5.52
C SER A 297 25.48 12.75 -4.82
N ALA A 298 26.46 13.24 -4.06
CA ALA A 298 27.32 12.40 -3.22
C ALA A 298 26.52 11.54 -2.22
N LEU A 299 25.31 11.99 -1.83
CA LEU A 299 24.41 11.21 -0.97
C LEU A 299 23.83 9.98 -1.68
N VAL A 300 23.65 10.03 -3.00
CA VAL A 300 23.19 8.88 -3.79
C VAL A 300 24.36 7.97 -4.14
N GLU A 301 25.52 8.53 -4.51
CA GLU A 301 26.70 7.73 -4.87
C GLU A 301 27.36 7.05 -3.66
N GLY A 302 27.34 7.69 -2.50
CA GLY A 302 28.00 7.20 -1.29
C GLY A 302 27.16 6.29 -0.40
N ASP A 303 25.84 6.21 -0.61
CA ASP A 303 24.98 5.38 0.22
C ASP A 303 24.96 3.93 -0.27
N GLY A 304 25.72 3.06 0.40
CA GLY A 304 25.86 1.64 0.04
C GLY A 304 24.57 0.82 0.10
N ARG A 305 23.46 1.38 0.61
CA ARG A 305 22.13 0.76 0.56
C ARG A 305 21.46 0.93 -0.81
N ILE A 306 21.93 1.89 -1.62
CA ILE A 306 21.42 2.14 -2.96
C ILE A 306 22.22 1.31 -3.97
N ARG A 307 21.54 0.45 -4.73
CA ARG A 307 22.16 -0.24 -5.86
C ARG A 307 22.20 0.69 -7.07
N LEU A 308 23.31 1.42 -7.23
CA LEU A 308 23.52 2.32 -8.36
C LEU A 308 23.93 1.56 -9.62
N ILE A 309 23.20 1.76 -10.71
CA ILE A 309 23.48 1.23 -12.05
C ILE A 309 23.75 2.42 -12.97
N ARG A 310 25.00 2.53 -13.42
CA ARG A 310 25.39 3.47 -14.48
C ARG A 310 25.23 2.80 -15.84
N TYR A 311 24.64 3.49 -16.80
CA TYR A 311 24.38 2.95 -18.14
C TYR A 311 24.76 3.93 -19.25
N GLU A 312 25.23 3.41 -20.38
CA GLU A 312 25.56 4.17 -21.58
C GLU A 312 24.41 4.16 -22.60
N SER A 313 23.49 3.19 -22.48
CA SER A 313 22.30 3.09 -23.34
C SER A 313 21.08 2.61 -22.56
N GLU A 314 19.87 2.96 -23.04
CA GLU A 314 18.62 2.54 -22.40
C GLU A 314 18.41 1.02 -22.45
N SER A 315 18.92 0.35 -23.48
CA SER A 315 18.86 -1.12 -23.57
C SER A 315 19.73 -1.78 -22.50
N GLN A 316 20.93 -1.25 -22.25
CA GLN A 316 21.78 -1.70 -21.15
C GLN A 316 21.12 -1.42 -19.79
N ALA A 317 20.53 -0.24 -19.62
CA ALA A 317 19.81 0.12 -18.41
C ALA A 317 18.68 -0.87 -18.11
N VAL A 318 17.86 -1.22 -19.11
CA VAL A 318 16.78 -2.19 -18.97
C VAL A 318 17.31 -3.58 -18.58
N ALA A 319 18.34 -4.08 -19.26
CA ALA A 319 18.90 -5.39 -18.95
C ALA A 319 19.40 -5.46 -17.49
N ALA A 320 20.22 -4.49 -17.09
CA ALA A 320 20.77 -4.41 -15.74
C ALA A 320 19.69 -4.19 -14.67
N LEU A 321 18.68 -3.38 -14.96
CA LEU A 321 17.53 -3.17 -14.09
C LEU A 321 16.78 -4.48 -13.82
N LEU A 322 16.46 -5.24 -14.88
CA LEU A 322 15.70 -6.49 -14.75
C LEU A 322 16.49 -7.59 -14.05
N GLU A 323 17.79 -7.68 -14.31
CA GLU A 323 18.70 -8.55 -13.57
C GLU A 323 18.71 -8.17 -12.07
N ALA A 324 18.89 -6.89 -11.78
CA ALA A 324 18.96 -6.39 -10.41
C ALA A 324 17.66 -6.61 -9.63
N ALA A 325 16.51 -6.36 -10.27
CA ALA A 325 15.18 -6.59 -9.71
C ALA A 325 14.88 -8.09 -9.54
N SER A 326 15.59 -8.98 -10.24
CA SER A 326 15.46 -10.43 -10.11
C SER A 326 16.37 -11.01 -9.03
N ALA A 327 17.52 -10.38 -8.75
CA ALA A 327 18.48 -10.82 -7.73
C ALA A 327 17.98 -10.64 -6.28
N GLY A 328 16.94 -9.85 -6.05
CA GLY A 328 16.24 -9.74 -4.76
C GLY A 328 15.19 -10.84 -4.51
N ARG A 329 15.26 -11.96 -5.23
CA ARG A 329 14.40 -13.13 -5.00
C ARG A 329 14.94 -13.92 -3.80
N PRO A 330 14.18 -14.09 -2.70
CA PRO A 330 14.42 -15.22 -1.82
C PRO A 330 14.23 -16.55 -2.57
#